data_AF-A0A7S0BDD7-F1
#
_entry.id   AF-A0A7S0BDD7-F1
#
_cell.length_a   1.000
_cell.length_b   1.000
_cell.length_c   1.000
_cell.angle_alpha   90.00
_cell.angle_beta   90.00
_cell.angle_gamma   90.00
#
_symmetry.space_group_name_H-M   'P 1'
#
loop_
_entity.id
_entity.type
_entity.pdbx_description
1 polymer ?
#
loop_
_entity_poly.entity_id
_entity_poly.type
_entity_poly.pdbx_seq_one_letter_code
_entity_poly.pdbx_strand_id
1 'polypeptide(L)'
;IALATEASADKCVELLVALLKAGHDGVTDRSVVVLKNIFRCYPQRYLSVVNVICERCECIGEPDAKASMIWIFGEYAAHIPGVVELLGELMEGFSTEPLNVQLQLLSATVKVYLAGRDEGKGLMDLALRLSTKETYNMDLRDRGFALSRLLSCGDEVARKVIMNERPAISDSRGEMDADLQSDLSRNMGKISSLLMRKSASLRSPTAPPVLTVGDNDNLLSVGNDELLMIDDGPSDATQALENGSNQFLGTDDLIGA
;
A
#
# COMPACT_ATOMS: atom_id res chain seq x y z
N ILE A 1 -12.44 -10.58 -13.59
CA ILE A 1 -12.89 -11.88 -14.17
C ILE A 1 -12.94 -12.98 -13.09
N ALA A 2 -11.81 -13.39 -12.50
CA ALA A 2 -11.81 -14.37 -11.39
C ALA A 2 -12.50 -13.85 -10.11
N LEU A 3 -12.42 -12.53 -9.87
CA LEU A 3 -13.12 -11.86 -8.76
C LEU A 3 -14.59 -11.56 -9.05
N ALA A 4 -15.02 -11.68 -10.32
CA ALA A 4 -16.33 -11.24 -10.79
C ALA A 4 -17.32 -12.39 -11.01
N THR A 5 -16.85 -13.65 -11.13
CA THR A 5 -17.71 -14.82 -11.37
C THR A 5 -17.17 -16.04 -10.63
N GLU A 6 -17.97 -16.61 -9.72
CA GLU A 6 -17.57 -17.77 -8.90
C GLU A 6 -17.24 -19.00 -9.75
N ALA A 7 -17.98 -19.23 -10.83
CA ALA A 7 -17.77 -20.37 -11.74
C ALA A 7 -16.42 -20.34 -12.48
N SER A 8 -15.81 -19.16 -12.60
CA SER A 8 -14.48 -19.00 -13.21
C SER A 8 -13.36 -19.08 -12.17
N ALA A 9 -13.68 -18.88 -10.88
CA ALA A 9 -12.69 -18.83 -9.81
C ALA A 9 -11.98 -20.18 -9.63
N ASP A 10 -12.72 -21.30 -9.65
CA ASP A 10 -12.13 -22.63 -9.49
C ASP A 10 -11.10 -22.93 -10.59
N LYS A 11 -11.47 -22.69 -11.86
CA LYS A 11 -10.56 -22.86 -13.01
C LYS A 11 -9.34 -21.94 -12.93
N CYS A 12 -9.53 -20.71 -12.47
CA CYS A 12 -8.41 -19.78 -12.27
C CYS A 12 -7.46 -20.27 -11.19
N VAL A 13 -7.98 -20.80 -10.08
CA VAL A 13 -7.15 -21.37 -9.01
C VAL A 13 -6.39 -22.59 -9.49
N GLU A 14 -7.03 -23.49 -10.24
CA GLU A 14 -6.35 -24.65 -10.85
C GLU A 14 -5.19 -24.24 -11.75
N LEU A 15 -5.40 -23.23 -12.62
CA LEU A 15 -4.34 -22.67 -13.47
C LEU A 15 -3.23 -22.03 -12.65
N LEU A 16 -3.56 -21.25 -11.62
CA LEU A 16 -2.57 -20.61 -10.74
C LEU A 16 -1.73 -21.66 -10.00
N VAL A 17 -2.34 -22.75 -9.53
CA VAL A 17 -1.62 -23.87 -8.90
C VAL A 17 -0.69 -24.55 -9.90
N ALA A 18 -1.12 -24.74 -11.15
CA ALA A 18 -0.25 -25.29 -12.20
C ALA A 18 0.95 -24.36 -12.47
N LEU A 19 0.75 -23.05 -12.48
CA LEU A 19 1.81 -22.05 -12.64
C LEU A 19 2.79 -22.04 -11.46
N LEU A 20 2.30 -22.14 -10.22
CA LEU A 20 3.15 -22.26 -9.02
C LEU A 20 4.02 -23.52 -9.08
N LYS A 21 3.47 -24.65 -9.57
CA LYS A 21 4.23 -25.90 -9.71
C LYS A 21 5.29 -25.83 -10.80
N ALA A 22 5.04 -25.10 -11.88
CA ALA A 22 5.98 -24.90 -12.98
C ALA A 22 7.27 -24.17 -12.56
N GLY A 23 7.22 -23.35 -11.50
CA GLY A 23 8.42 -22.89 -10.78
C GLY A 23 9.21 -21.79 -11.47
N HIS A 24 8.57 -20.90 -12.24
CA HIS A 24 9.23 -19.69 -12.74
C HIS A 24 9.02 -18.53 -11.77
N ASP A 25 10.09 -18.05 -11.12
CA ASP A 25 10.05 -17.09 -9.99
C ASP A 25 9.14 -15.89 -10.24
N GLY A 26 9.31 -15.17 -11.35
CA GLY A 26 8.48 -13.99 -11.66
C GLY A 26 7.00 -14.27 -11.95
N VAL A 27 6.63 -15.54 -12.20
CA VAL A 27 5.24 -15.97 -12.35
C VAL A 27 4.71 -16.44 -10.99
N THR A 28 5.54 -17.12 -10.20
CA THR A 28 5.24 -17.50 -8.81
C THR A 28 4.86 -16.28 -7.98
N ASP A 29 5.68 -15.23 -8.03
CA ASP A 29 5.45 -13.98 -7.28
C ASP A 29 4.09 -13.35 -7.61
N ARG A 30 3.80 -13.15 -8.90
CA ARG A 30 2.50 -12.60 -9.34
C ARG A 30 1.33 -13.51 -8.98
N SER A 31 1.52 -14.83 -9.06
CA SER A 31 0.47 -15.79 -8.73
C SER A 31 0.08 -15.71 -7.26
N VAL A 32 1.04 -15.54 -6.34
CA VAL A 32 0.78 -15.38 -4.91
C VAL A 32 -0.02 -14.11 -4.61
N VAL A 33 0.31 -12.99 -5.26
CA VAL A 33 -0.45 -11.74 -5.11
C VAL A 33 -1.90 -11.90 -5.56
N VAL A 34 -2.13 -12.61 -6.67
CA VAL A 34 -3.49 -12.89 -7.17
C VAL A 34 -4.23 -13.85 -6.22
N LEU A 35 -3.56 -14.90 -5.73
CA LEU A 35 -4.15 -15.86 -4.79
C LEU A 35 -4.59 -15.21 -3.48
N LYS A 36 -3.80 -14.29 -2.92
CA LYS A 36 -4.23 -13.48 -1.76
C LYS A 36 -5.57 -12.81 -2.02
N ASN A 37 -5.76 -12.20 -3.18
CA ASN A 37 -7.01 -11.51 -3.50
C ASN A 37 -8.17 -12.50 -3.64
N ILE A 38 -7.94 -13.66 -4.24
CA ILE A 38 -8.94 -14.74 -4.32
C ILE A 38 -9.33 -15.23 -2.93
N PHE A 39 -8.37 -15.45 -2.02
CA PHE A 39 -8.63 -15.87 -0.65
C PHE A 39 -9.43 -14.82 0.15
N ARG A 40 -9.25 -13.53 -0.14
CA ARG A 40 -10.05 -12.46 0.47
C ARG A 40 -11.48 -12.40 -0.05
N CYS A 41 -11.76 -12.90 -1.25
CA CYS A 41 -13.11 -12.99 -1.81
C CYS A 41 -13.82 -14.30 -1.44
N TYR A 42 -13.08 -15.40 -1.34
CA TYR A 42 -13.57 -16.74 -1.03
C TYR A 42 -12.81 -17.34 0.16
N PRO A 43 -13.08 -16.89 1.40
CA PRO A 43 -12.38 -17.38 2.58
C PRO A 43 -12.60 -18.89 2.76
N GLN A 44 -11.58 -19.60 3.25
CA GLN A 44 -11.61 -21.03 3.62
C GLN A 44 -11.89 -22.06 2.49
N ARG A 45 -12.11 -21.64 1.25
CA ARG A 45 -12.45 -22.55 0.14
C ARG A 45 -11.25 -23.31 -0.46
N TYR A 46 -10.08 -22.69 -0.48
CA TYR A 46 -8.91 -23.17 -1.24
C TYR A 46 -7.70 -23.49 -0.35
N LEU A 47 -7.93 -24.11 0.81
CA LEU A 47 -6.88 -24.40 1.80
C LEU A 47 -5.74 -25.27 1.26
N SER A 48 -6.01 -26.18 0.31
CA SER A 48 -4.99 -27.02 -0.32
C SER A 48 -3.91 -26.22 -1.06
N VAL A 49 -4.24 -25.02 -1.54
CA VAL A 49 -3.32 -24.14 -2.26
C VAL A 49 -2.30 -23.52 -1.31
N VAL A 50 -2.65 -23.32 -0.03
CA VAL A 50 -1.75 -22.75 0.97
C VAL A 50 -0.50 -23.61 1.14
N ASN A 51 -0.66 -24.94 1.17
CA ASN A 51 0.47 -25.88 1.27
C ASN A 51 1.44 -25.75 0.08
N VAL A 52 0.90 -25.57 -1.13
CA VAL A 52 1.71 -25.38 -2.35
C VAL A 52 2.52 -24.07 -2.28
N ILE A 53 1.98 -23.03 -1.66
CA ILE A 53 2.70 -21.77 -1.43
C ILE A 53 3.81 -21.97 -0.40
N CYS A 54 3.56 -22.71 0.68
CA CYS A 54 4.57 -23.03 1.69
C CYS A 54 5.76 -23.80 1.09
N GLU A 55 5.52 -24.76 0.18
CA GLU A 55 6.59 -25.50 -0.53
C GLU A 55 7.47 -24.61 -1.44
N ARG A 56 7.00 -23.42 -1.80
CA ARG A 56 7.68 -22.48 -2.70
C ARG A 56 8.09 -21.17 -2.02
N CYS A 57 8.06 -21.10 -0.69
CA CYS A 57 8.31 -19.86 0.05
C CYS A 57 9.69 -19.24 -0.24
N GLU A 58 10.73 -20.06 -0.39
CA GLU A 58 12.11 -19.64 -0.65
C GLU A 58 12.29 -18.97 -2.02
N CYS A 59 11.43 -19.28 -2.99
CA CYS A 59 11.50 -18.72 -4.34
C CYS A 59 10.83 -17.34 -4.47
N ILE A 60 10.17 -16.85 -3.40
CA ILE A 60 9.39 -15.61 -3.45
C ILE A 60 10.28 -14.40 -3.11
N GLY A 61 10.60 -13.61 -4.13
CA GLY A 61 11.56 -12.51 -4.03
C GLY A 61 10.91 -11.13 -3.97
N GLU A 62 9.86 -10.90 -4.78
CA GLU A 62 9.22 -9.58 -4.90
C GLU A 62 8.55 -9.15 -3.57
N PRO A 63 8.74 -7.90 -3.11
CA PRO A 63 8.24 -7.47 -1.80
C PRO A 63 6.72 -7.53 -1.68
N ASP A 64 5.99 -7.25 -2.75
CA ASP A 64 4.53 -7.36 -2.77
C ASP A 64 4.05 -8.82 -2.71
N ALA A 65 4.81 -9.74 -3.31
CA ALA A 65 4.56 -11.18 -3.24
C ALA A 65 4.89 -11.72 -1.83
N LYS A 66 6.03 -11.35 -1.26
CA LYS A 66 6.41 -11.66 0.13
C LYS A 66 5.35 -11.19 1.12
N ALA A 67 4.95 -9.91 1.06
CA ALA A 67 3.90 -9.38 1.92
C ALA A 67 2.59 -10.17 1.73
N SER A 68 2.24 -10.53 0.49
CA SER A 68 1.05 -11.33 0.22
C SER A 68 1.15 -12.74 0.80
N MET A 69 2.30 -13.39 0.72
CA MET A 69 2.58 -14.68 1.35
C MET A 69 2.46 -14.60 2.88
N ILE A 70 3.10 -13.62 3.51
CA ILE A 70 3.05 -13.42 4.97
C ILE A 70 1.61 -13.17 5.44
N TRP A 71 0.82 -12.44 4.66
CA TRP A 71 -0.60 -12.28 4.94
C TRP A 71 -1.34 -13.62 4.96
N ILE A 72 -1.09 -14.49 3.97
CA ILE A 72 -1.68 -15.84 3.89
C ILE A 72 -1.27 -16.67 5.10
N PHE A 73 0.00 -16.62 5.51
CA PHE A 73 0.50 -17.34 6.68
C PHE A 73 -0.18 -16.88 7.97
N GLY A 74 -0.37 -15.57 8.15
CA GLY A 74 -1.06 -15.03 9.31
C GLY A 74 -2.56 -15.35 9.34
N GLU A 75 -3.23 -15.34 8.18
CA GLU A 75 -4.67 -15.62 8.08
C GLU A 75 -4.99 -17.11 8.30
N TYR A 76 -4.17 -17.99 7.74
CA TYR A 76 -4.36 -19.44 7.76
C TYR A 76 -3.44 -20.15 8.76
N ALA A 77 -2.93 -19.44 9.76
CA ALA A 77 -1.97 -19.93 10.77
C ALA A 77 -2.43 -21.21 11.50
N ALA A 78 -3.74 -21.40 11.66
CA ALA A 78 -4.31 -22.60 12.27
C ALA A 78 -4.12 -23.87 11.42
N HIS A 79 -4.04 -23.71 10.09
CA HIS A 79 -3.96 -24.82 9.12
C HIS A 79 -2.53 -25.12 8.65
N ILE A 80 -1.59 -24.22 8.87
CA ILE A 80 -0.20 -24.37 8.42
C ILE A 80 0.64 -24.95 9.56
N PRO A 81 1.17 -26.19 9.43
CA PRO A 81 2.14 -26.73 10.36
C PRO A 81 3.47 -25.96 10.20
N GLY A 82 4.16 -25.66 11.32
CA GLY A 82 5.46 -24.98 11.27
C GLY A 82 5.40 -23.49 10.87
N VAL A 83 4.23 -22.84 10.87
CA VAL A 83 4.10 -21.42 10.49
C VAL A 83 4.98 -20.47 11.32
N VAL A 84 5.25 -20.83 12.58
CA VAL A 84 6.10 -20.04 13.48
C VAL A 84 7.57 -20.10 13.02
N GLU A 85 8.05 -21.24 12.56
CA GLU A 85 9.40 -21.42 12.03
C GLU A 85 9.57 -20.63 10.72
N LEU A 86 8.63 -20.79 9.79
CA LEU A 86 8.62 -20.06 8.51
C LEU A 86 8.62 -18.54 8.69
N LEU A 87 7.83 -18.02 9.63
CA LEU A 87 7.84 -16.59 9.94
C LEU A 87 9.08 -16.19 10.74
N GLY A 88 9.66 -17.10 11.53
CA GLY A 88 10.92 -16.90 12.25
C GLY A 88 12.06 -16.57 11.30
N GLU A 89 12.23 -17.37 10.24
CA GLU A 89 13.23 -17.14 9.20
C GLU A 89 13.06 -15.76 8.52
N LEU A 90 11.82 -15.40 8.18
CA LEU A 90 11.52 -14.08 7.60
C LEU A 90 11.77 -12.92 8.58
N MET A 91 11.68 -13.17 9.90
CA MET A 91 11.93 -12.17 10.94
C MET A 91 13.42 -11.90 11.16
N GLU A 92 14.33 -12.81 10.79
CA GLU A 92 15.78 -12.56 10.90
C GLU A 92 16.22 -11.37 10.03
N GLY A 93 15.58 -11.18 8.87
CA GLY A 93 15.81 -10.07 7.94
C GLY A 93 14.93 -8.83 8.16
N PHE A 94 14.16 -8.75 9.26
CA PHE A 94 13.09 -7.74 9.44
C PHE A 94 13.53 -6.30 9.14
N SER A 95 14.68 -5.86 9.67
CA SER A 95 15.15 -4.48 9.51
C SER A 95 15.60 -4.13 8.08
N THR A 96 15.93 -5.13 7.27
CA THR A 96 16.36 -4.95 5.87
C THR A 96 15.20 -5.04 4.86
N GLU A 97 14.09 -5.65 5.26
CA GLU A 97 12.91 -5.79 4.41
C GLU A 97 12.18 -4.44 4.22
N PRO A 98 11.44 -4.25 3.11
CA PRO A 98 10.70 -3.03 2.88
C PRO A 98 9.51 -2.89 3.82
N LEU A 99 9.03 -1.65 3.98
CA LEU A 99 8.01 -1.29 4.96
C LEU A 99 6.71 -2.12 4.84
N ASN A 100 6.26 -2.41 3.61
CA ASN A 100 5.08 -3.23 3.37
C ASN A 100 5.23 -4.65 3.95
N VAL A 101 6.42 -5.26 3.81
CA VAL A 101 6.76 -6.57 4.37
C VAL A 101 6.85 -6.49 5.89
N GLN A 102 7.52 -5.48 6.46
CA GLN A 102 7.63 -5.27 7.90
C GLN A 102 6.27 -5.12 8.60
N LEU A 103 5.38 -4.28 8.05
CA LEU A 103 4.03 -4.08 8.57
C LEU A 103 3.20 -5.36 8.50
N GLN A 104 3.42 -6.16 7.46
CA GLN A 104 2.70 -7.40 7.24
C GLN A 104 3.21 -8.53 8.15
N LEU A 105 4.53 -8.59 8.40
CA LEU A 105 5.15 -9.46 9.42
C LEU A 105 4.60 -9.14 10.81
N LEU A 106 4.62 -7.86 11.21
CA LEU A 106 4.07 -7.42 12.49
C LEU A 106 2.60 -7.83 12.67
N SER A 107 1.79 -7.67 11.62
CA SER A 107 0.38 -8.06 11.67
C SER A 107 0.20 -9.59 11.69
N ALA A 108 1.04 -10.35 10.98
CA ALA A 108 0.95 -11.80 10.91
C ALA A 108 1.40 -12.48 12.20
N THR A 109 2.47 -12.02 12.84
CA THR A 109 2.96 -12.60 14.10
C THR A 109 1.93 -12.47 15.23
N VAL A 110 1.26 -11.31 15.32
CA VAL A 110 0.16 -11.09 16.27
C VAL A 110 -1.02 -12.01 15.96
N LYS A 111 -1.36 -12.21 14.67
CA LYS A 111 -2.42 -13.15 14.29
C LYS A 111 -2.08 -14.59 14.65
N VAL A 112 -0.86 -15.04 14.39
CA VAL A 112 -0.41 -16.40 14.72
C VAL A 112 -0.52 -16.66 16.22
N TYR A 113 -0.12 -15.70 17.05
CA TYR A 113 -0.31 -15.77 18.50
C TYR A 113 -1.79 -15.88 18.88
N LEU A 114 -2.64 -14.98 18.37
CA LEU A 114 -4.07 -14.96 18.69
C LEU A 114 -4.86 -16.17 18.14
N ALA A 115 -4.31 -16.89 17.16
CA ALA A 115 -4.84 -18.14 16.61
C ALA A 115 -4.62 -19.36 17.53
N GLY A 116 -4.02 -19.17 18.71
CA GLY A 116 -3.85 -20.21 19.73
C GLY A 116 -2.54 -20.99 19.60
N ARG A 117 -1.50 -20.40 18.99
CA ARG A 117 -0.17 -21.00 18.94
C ARG A 117 0.71 -20.36 20.01
N ASP A 118 0.87 -21.04 21.15
CA ASP A 118 1.70 -20.55 22.27
C ASP A 118 3.16 -20.31 21.85
N GLU A 119 3.67 -21.13 20.93
CA GLU A 119 4.98 -20.98 20.27
C GLU A 119 5.14 -19.63 19.55
N GLY A 120 4.03 -19.04 19.09
CA GLY A 120 4.01 -17.75 18.39
C GLY A 120 4.26 -16.55 19.30
N LYS A 121 4.20 -16.70 20.62
CA LYS A 121 4.37 -15.59 21.57
C LYS A 121 5.77 -14.98 21.49
N GLY A 122 6.81 -15.81 21.45
CA GLY A 122 8.20 -15.31 21.36
C GLY A 122 8.44 -14.52 20.07
N LEU A 123 7.85 -14.98 18.97
CA LEU A 123 7.94 -14.30 17.68
C LEU A 123 7.17 -12.96 17.66
N MET A 124 6.00 -12.93 18.28
CA MET A 124 5.23 -11.70 18.48
C MET A 124 6.01 -10.67 19.32
N ASP A 125 6.57 -11.09 20.46
CA ASP A 125 7.36 -10.21 21.34
C ASP A 125 8.59 -9.66 20.60
N LEU A 126 9.24 -10.51 19.79
CA LEU A 126 10.33 -10.09 18.91
C LEU A 126 9.88 -9.03 17.91
N ALA A 127 8.79 -9.27 17.17
CA ALA A 127 8.26 -8.32 16.19
C ALA A 127 7.83 -6.98 16.82
N LEU A 128 7.20 -7.00 17.99
CA LEU A 128 6.84 -5.80 18.74
C LEU A 128 8.08 -5.03 19.21
N ARG A 129 9.11 -5.74 19.69
CA ARG A 129 10.37 -5.12 20.11
C ARG A 129 11.09 -4.44 18.95
N LEU A 130 11.20 -5.12 17.80
CA LEU A 130 11.83 -4.57 16.59
C LEU A 130 11.07 -3.36 16.05
N SER A 131 9.74 -3.46 15.95
CA SER A 131 8.89 -2.36 15.47
C SER A 131 8.83 -1.16 16.41
N THR A 132 9.05 -1.33 17.72
CA THR A 132 8.98 -0.20 18.67
C THR A 132 10.34 0.44 18.96
N LYS A 133 11.40 -0.36 19.11
CA LYS A 133 12.71 0.12 19.59
C LYS A 133 13.74 0.32 18.50
N GLU A 134 13.68 -0.46 17.42
CA GLU A 134 14.77 -0.53 16.43
C GLU A 134 14.42 0.12 15.08
N THR A 135 13.15 0.42 14.82
CA THR A 135 12.74 1.10 13.58
C THR A 135 12.83 2.63 13.67
N TYR A 136 13.20 3.26 12.55
CA TYR A 136 13.10 4.70 12.35
C TYR A 136 11.78 5.13 11.71
N ASN A 137 11.01 4.19 11.16
CA ASN A 137 9.75 4.51 10.50
C ASN A 137 8.65 4.77 11.55
N MET A 138 8.03 5.96 11.49
CA MET A 138 7.01 6.36 12.45
C MET A 138 5.71 5.55 12.33
N ASP A 139 5.26 5.22 11.11
CA ASP A 139 4.04 4.42 10.88
C ASP A 139 4.17 3.01 11.46
N LEU A 140 5.31 2.35 11.21
CA LEU A 140 5.59 1.03 11.79
C LEU A 140 5.62 1.07 13.31
N ARG A 141 6.23 2.10 13.89
CA ARG A 141 6.34 2.30 15.33
C ARG A 141 4.98 2.53 15.97
N ASP A 142 4.16 3.39 15.39
CA ASP A 142 2.82 3.70 15.88
C ASP A 142 1.93 2.46 15.85
N ARG A 143 2.00 1.68 14.76
CA ARG A 143 1.28 0.42 14.65
C ARG A 143 1.77 -0.63 15.66
N GLY A 144 3.07 -0.71 15.91
CA GLY A 144 3.66 -1.56 16.94
C GLY A 144 3.13 -1.21 18.34
N PHE A 145 3.12 0.07 18.70
CA PHE A 145 2.56 0.51 19.97
C PHE A 145 1.06 0.30 20.08
N ALA A 146 0.29 0.51 19.00
CA ALA A 146 -1.14 0.27 18.98
C ALA A 146 -1.46 -1.22 19.26
N LEU A 147 -0.74 -2.13 18.61
CA LEU A 147 -0.89 -3.57 18.83
C LEU A 147 -0.45 -3.98 20.24
N SER A 148 0.67 -3.47 20.74
CA SER A 148 1.14 -3.74 22.11
C SER A 148 0.14 -3.29 23.17
N ARG A 149 -0.46 -2.11 23.01
CA ARG A 149 -1.51 -1.61 23.91
C ARG A 149 -2.77 -2.45 23.82
N LEU A 150 -3.19 -2.83 22.62
CA LEU A 150 -4.36 -3.68 22.42
C LEU A 150 -4.20 -5.06 23.09
N LEU A 151 -3.02 -5.67 22.95
CA LEU A 151 -2.70 -6.95 23.62
C LEU A 151 -2.65 -6.79 25.14
N SER A 152 -2.18 -5.64 25.64
CA SER A 152 -2.17 -5.33 27.08
C SER A 152 -3.58 -5.17 27.67
N CYS A 153 -4.59 -4.84 26.86
CA CYS A 153 -5.99 -4.78 27.28
C CYS A 153 -6.64 -6.18 27.39
N GLY A 154 -6.02 -7.23 26.85
CA GLY A 154 -6.45 -8.62 26.95
C GLY A 154 -6.61 -9.31 25.59
N ASP A 155 -6.25 -10.59 25.55
CA ASP A 155 -6.23 -11.40 24.32
C ASP A 155 -7.62 -11.58 23.69
N GLU A 156 -8.67 -11.67 24.51
CA GLU A 156 -10.06 -11.77 24.02
C GLU A 156 -10.48 -10.52 23.24
N VAL A 157 -10.10 -9.34 23.73
CA VAL A 157 -10.39 -8.06 23.06
C VAL A 157 -9.56 -7.95 21.78
N ALA A 158 -8.27 -8.28 21.86
CA ALA A 158 -7.39 -8.27 20.71
C ALA A 158 -7.87 -9.21 19.60
N ARG A 159 -8.31 -10.42 19.95
CA ARG A 159 -8.90 -11.39 19.01
C ARG A 159 -10.15 -10.82 18.34
N LYS A 160 -11.06 -10.24 19.12
CA LYS A 160 -12.26 -9.57 18.58
C LYS A 160 -11.95 -8.37 17.69
N VAL A 161 -10.79 -7.71 17.82
CA VAL A 161 -10.46 -6.57 16.94
C VAL A 161 -9.71 -7.03 15.69
N ILE A 162 -8.72 -7.92 15.85
CA ILE A 162 -7.76 -8.29 14.80
C ILE A 162 -8.29 -9.43 13.92
N MET A 163 -9.02 -10.40 14.49
CA MET A 163 -9.52 -11.60 13.80
C MET A 163 -10.95 -11.46 13.28
N ASN A 164 -11.48 -10.24 13.20
CA ASN A 164 -12.81 -10.03 12.62
C ASN A 164 -12.85 -10.39 11.13
N GLU A 165 -14.01 -10.89 10.71
CA GLU A 165 -14.33 -11.04 9.31
C GLU A 165 -14.26 -9.68 8.61
N ARG A 166 -13.41 -9.61 7.59
CA ARG A 166 -13.27 -8.41 6.77
C ARG A 166 -14.38 -8.41 5.72
N PRO A 167 -14.98 -7.25 5.42
CA PRO A 167 -15.94 -7.16 4.33
C PRO A 167 -15.29 -7.63 3.03
N ALA A 168 -16.07 -8.34 2.21
CA ALA A 168 -15.61 -8.82 0.91
C ALA A 168 -15.14 -7.62 0.06
N ILE A 169 -14.02 -7.79 -0.64
CA ILE A 169 -13.51 -6.76 -1.54
C ILE A 169 -14.49 -6.64 -2.72
N SER A 170 -15.08 -5.47 -2.91
CA SER A 170 -15.79 -5.15 -4.15
C SER A 170 -14.78 -4.95 -5.29
N ASP A 171 -15.03 -5.56 -6.46
CA ASP A 171 -14.18 -5.39 -7.64
C ASP A 171 -14.43 -4.01 -8.27
N SER A 172 -13.82 -2.96 -7.72
CA SER A 172 -13.83 -1.61 -8.31
C SER A 172 -12.86 -1.46 -9.48
N ARG A 173 -12.25 -2.56 -9.96
CA ARG A 173 -11.31 -2.53 -11.08
C ARG A 173 -12.06 -2.19 -12.37
N GLY A 174 -11.80 -0.99 -12.87
CA GLY A 174 -12.43 -0.47 -14.09
C GLY A 174 -13.63 0.43 -13.83
N GLU A 175 -14.00 0.65 -12.57
CA GLU A 175 -14.88 1.77 -12.22
C GLU A 175 -14.08 3.06 -12.39
N MET A 176 -14.45 3.80 -13.43
CA MET A 176 -13.87 5.09 -13.74
C MET A 176 -14.70 6.16 -13.06
N ASP A 177 -14.03 7.15 -12.47
CA ASP A 177 -14.70 8.35 -11.97
C ASP A 177 -15.60 8.93 -13.06
N ALA A 178 -16.87 9.20 -12.73
CA ALA A 178 -17.87 9.62 -13.71
C ALA A 178 -17.45 10.92 -14.43
N ASP A 179 -16.74 11.79 -13.72
CA ASP A 179 -16.22 13.03 -14.27
C ASP A 179 -15.05 12.77 -15.24
N LEU A 180 -14.11 11.88 -14.88
CA LEU A 180 -13.07 11.41 -15.80
C LEU A 180 -13.68 10.72 -17.03
N GLN A 181 -14.71 9.89 -16.87
CA GLN A 181 -15.39 9.21 -17.97
C GLN A 181 -16.03 10.21 -18.95
N SER A 182 -16.69 11.23 -18.43
CA SER A 182 -17.29 12.31 -19.21
C SER A 182 -16.23 13.08 -20.01
N ASP A 183 -15.13 13.46 -19.37
CA ASP A 183 -14.03 14.19 -20.03
C ASP A 183 -13.32 13.34 -21.11
N LEU A 184 -13.07 12.06 -20.84
CA LEU A 184 -12.46 11.15 -21.83
C LEU A 184 -13.41 10.88 -23.00
N SER A 185 -14.71 10.76 -22.75
CA SER A 185 -15.72 10.59 -23.81
C SER A 185 -15.78 11.84 -24.71
N ARG A 186 -15.68 13.04 -24.13
CA ARG A 186 -15.60 14.30 -24.89
C ARG A 186 -14.29 14.45 -25.66
N ASN A 187 -13.21 13.87 -25.17
CA ASN A 187 -11.87 13.97 -25.75
C ASN A 187 -11.40 12.67 -26.43
N MET A 188 -12.33 11.85 -26.91
CA MET A 188 -12.01 10.60 -27.60
C MET A 188 -11.11 10.86 -28.81
N GLY A 189 -10.02 10.09 -28.93
CA GLY A 189 -9.01 10.29 -29.99
C GLY A 189 -7.95 11.36 -29.70
N LYS A 190 -7.98 12.03 -28.53
CA LYS A 190 -6.91 12.92 -28.07
C LYS A 190 -5.94 12.20 -27.13
N ILE A 191 -4.78 12.83 -26.89
CA ILE A 191 -3.75 12.30 -25.97
C ILE A 191 -4.27 12.10 -24.53
N SER A 192 -5.27 12.88 -24.09
CA SER A 192 -5.95 12.65 -22.80
C SER A 192 -6.62 11.28 -22.73
N SER A 193 -7.28 10.86 -23.82
CA SER A 193 -7.90 9.54 -23.93
C SER A 193 -6.87 8.40 -23.96
N LEU A 194 -5.69 8.63 -24.56
CA LEU A 194 -4.62 7.62 -24.57
C LEU A 194 -3.91 7.49 -23.22
N LEU A 195 -3.73 8.62 -22.52
CA LEU A 195 -3.05 8.66 -21.22
C LEU A 195 -3.97 8.34 -20.04
N MET A 196 -5.29 8.19 -20.27
CA MET A 196 -6.30 7.98 -19.23
C MET A 196 -6.23 9.05 -18.13
N ARG A 197 -6.04 10.31 -18.53
CA ARG A 197 -5.95 11.47 -17.63
C ARG A 197 -6.94 12.55 -18.06
N LYS A 198 -7.49 13.28 -17.08
CA LYS A 198 -8.31 14.47 -17.37
C LYS A 198 -7.53 15.42 -18.26
N SER A 199 -8.18 15.96 -19.27
CA SER A 199 -7.61 16.91 -20.24
C SER A 199 -6.98 18.13 -19.54
N ALA A 200 -7.56 18.58 -18.44
CA ALA A 200 -7.03 19.64 -17.58
C ALA A 200 -5.66 19.30 -16.95
N SER A 201 -5.42 18.04 -16.59
CA SER A 201 -4.19 17.59 -15.94
C SER A 201 -2.97 17.54 -16.89
N LEU A 202 -3.23 17.61 -18.20
CA LEU A 202 -2.18 17.67 -19.23
C LEU A 202 -1.79 19.10 -19.58
N ARG A 203 -2.48 20.11 -19.03
CA ARG A 203 -2.10 21.50 -19.18
C ARG A 203 -0.95 21.80 -18.21
N SER A 204 0.08 22.52 -18.68
CA SER A 204 1.12 23.03 -17.79
C SER A 204 0.49 23.97 -16.75
N PRO A 205 0.91 23.96 -15.46
CA PRO A 205 0.49 24.94 -14.47
C PRO A 205 0.78 26.40 -14.87
N THR A 206 1.71 26.59 -15.81
CA THR A 206 2.13 27.90 -16.35
C THR A 206 1.46 28.26 -17.66
N ALA A 207 0.56 27.43 -18.19
CA ALA A 207 -0.19 27.80 -19.38
C ALA A 207 -1.16 28.95 -19.04
N PRO A 208 -1.12 30.07 -19.77
CA PRO A 208 -2.05 31.18 -19.51
C PRO A 208 -3.49 30.67 -19.69
N PRO A 209 -4.44 31.20 -18.89
CA PRO A 209 -5.84 30.80 -19.00
C PRO A 209 -6.31 30.99 -20.46
N VAL A 210 -7.01 29.99 -20.98
CA VAL A 210 -7.60 30.08 -22.32
C VAL A 210 -8.68 31.16 -22.25
N LEU A 211 -8.46 32.25 -22.98
CA LEU A 211 -9.43 33.31 -23.12
C LEU A 211 -10.54 32.81 -24.04
N THR A 212 -11.72 32.56 -23.49
CA THR A 212 -12.91 32.30 -24.30
C THR A 212 -13.54 33.64 -24.67
N VAL A 213 -13.80 33.84 -25.97
CA VAL A 213 -14.59 34.98 -26.46
C VAL A 213 -16.01 34.77 -25.95
N GLY A 214 -16.46 35.60 -25.00
CA GLY A 214 -17.84 35.59 -24.58
C GLY A 214 -18.73 36.12 -25.71
N ASP A 215 -20.00 35.69 -25.75
CA ASP A 215 -21.00 36.10 -26.76
C ASP A 215 -21.30 37.62 -26.80
N ASN A 216 -20.64 38.42 -25.96
CA ASN A 216 -20.62 39.87 -26.05
C ASN A 216 -19.25 40.31 -26.56
N ASP A 217 -19.21 40.71 -27.82
CA ASP A 217 -18.04 41.28 -28.48
C ASP A 217 -17.36 42.33 -27.58
N ASN A 218 -16.11 42.05 -27.19
CA ASN A 218 -15.16 42.87 -26.40
C ASN A 218 -14.99 42.64 -24.88
N LEU A 219 -15.33 41.48 -24.31
CA LEU A 219 -14.73 41.10 -23.01
C LEU A 219 -14.26 39.65 -22.98
N LEU A 220 -12.95 39.46 -22.76
CA LEU A 220 -12.36 38.14 -22.55
C LEU A 220 -12.76 37.68 -21.14
N SER A 221 -13.51 36.57 -21.05
CA SER A 221 -13.82 35.96 -19.76
C SER A 221 -12.83 34.85 -19.44
N VAL A 222 -12.35 34.82 -18.20
CA VAL A 222 -11.59 33.69 -17.67
C VAL A 222 -12.62 32.64 -17.30
N GLY A 223 -12.61 31.51 -18.01
CA GLY A 223 -13.37 30.34 -17.62
C GLY A 223 -12.84 29.83 -16.27
N ASN A 224 -13.58 30.10 -15.20
CA ASN A 224 -13.29 29.58 -13.87
C ASN A 224 -13.60 28.08 -13.85
N ASP A 225 -12.61 27.24 -14.16
CA ASP A 225 -12.54 25.89 -13.62
C ASP A 225 -11.86 26.01 -12.24
N GLU A 226 -12.68 25.88 -11.18
CA GLU A 226 -12.35 25.79 -9.75
C GLU A 226 -10.93 26.17 -9.33
N LEU A 227 -10.84 27.38 -8.79
CA LEU A 227 -9.78 27.79 -7.88
C LEU A 227 -9.85 26.90 -6.63
N LEU A 228 -8.90 25.97 -6.46
CA LEU A 228 -8.66 25.32 -5.17
C LEU A 228 -8.26 26.42 -4.18
N MET A 229 -9.24 26.87 -3.39
CA MET A 229 -9.03 27.76 -2.25
C MET A 229 -8.11 27.05 -1.26
N ILE A 230 -6.87 27.54 -1.12
CA ILE A 230 -6.02 27.19 0.02
C ILE A 230 -6.52 28.03 1.19
N ASP A 231 -6.97 27.35 2.23
CA ASP A 231 -7.38 27.91 3.51
C ASP A 231 -6.15 28.42 4.27
N ASP A 232 -5.88 29.73 4.17
CA ASP A 232 -4.83 30.38 4.95
C ASP A 232 -5.38 30.82 6.32
N GLY A 233 -5.17 29.99 7.33
CA GLY A 233 -5.21 30.41 8.73
C GLY A 233 -3.99 31.29 9.08
N PRO A 234 -4.08 32.23 10.04
CA PRO A 234 -3.09 33.28 10.20
C PRO A 234 -1.91 32.81 11.06
N SER A 235 -0.67 33.03 10.60
CA SER A 235 0.47 33.08 11.51
C SER A 235 1.55 34.03 11.01
N ASP A 236 1.82 34.99 11.88
CA ASP A 236 2.96 35.89 11.96
C ASP A 236 4.28 35.36 11.36
N ALA A 237 4.80 36.11 10.40
CA ALA A 237 6.24 36.26 10.14
C ALA A 237 6.50 37.71 9.71
N THR A 238 6.26 38.61 10.66
CA THR A 238 7.07 39.79 11.02
C THR A 238 8.02 40.37 9.97
N GLN A 239 7.83 41.66 9.71
CA GLN A 239 8.78 42.71 10.14
C GLN A 239 10.27 42.30 10.05
N ALA A 240 10.86 42.32 8.86
CA ALA A 240 12.32 42.25 8.70
C ALA A 240 12.81 42.93 7.41
N LEU A 241 12.12 43.97 6.95
CA LEU A 241 12.58 44.80 5.83
C LEU A 241 12.49 46.28 6.22
N GLU A 242 13.32 46.68 7.17
CA GLU A 242 13.77 48.07 7.30
C GLU A 242 14.99 48.08 8.22
N ASN A 243 16.17 48.01 7.60
CA ASN A 243 17.40 48.76 7.93
C ASN A 243 18.66 47.96 7.58
N GLY A 244 19.47 48.52 6.68
CA GLY A 244 20.93 48.43 6.80
C GLY A 244 21.71 47.71 5.69
N SER A 245 22.03 48.47 4.64
CA SER A 245 23.40 48.61 4.10
C SER A 245 24.09 47.43 3.39
N ASN A 246 24.25 47.60 2.08
CA ASN A 246 25.24 46.95 1.21
C ASN A 246 26.66 46.96 1.80
N GLN A 247 27.34 45.80 1.79
CA GLN A 247 28.79 45.73 1.56
C GLN A 247 29.18 44.43 0.86
N PHE A 248 29.90 44.64 -0.24
CA PHE A 248 30.43 43.69 -1.21
C PHE A 248 31.84 43.28 -0.76
N LEU A 249 32.19 41.99 -0.73
CA LEU A 249 33.58 41.52 -0.70
C LEU A 249 33.68 40.14 -1.37
N GLY A 250 34.70 40.02 -2.21
CA GLY A 250 34.85 39.02 -3.25
C GLY A 250 35.56 37.75 -2.82
N THR A 251 35.57 36.82 -3.76
CA THR A 251 36.36 35.59 -3.78
C THR A 251 37.83 35.93 -3.90
N ASP A 252 38.55 35.92 -2.78
CA ASP A 252 40.01 35.71 -2.69
C ASP A 252 40.36 35.81 -1.20
N ASP A 253 40.32 34.69 -0.48
CA ASP A 253 41.31 34.38 0.56
C ASP A 253 40.98 33.05 1.26
N LEU A 254 42.05 32.32 1.58
CA LEU A 254 42.15 31.13 2.43
C LEU A 254 42.11 29.76 1.73
N ILE A 255 43.06 29.59 0.81
CA ILE A 255 44.01 28.47 0.93
C ILE A 255 45.01 28.85 2.05
N GLY A 256 45.20 27.97 3.04
CA GLY A 256 46.39 27.97 3.90
C GLY A 256 46.15 27.94 5.40
N ALA A 257 46.06 26.73 5.97
CA ALA A 257 46.74 26.24 7.18
C ALA A 257 46.08 24.93 7.64
#